data_AF-A0A8D2EXX0-F1
#
_entry.id   AF-A0A8D2EXX0-F1
#
_cell.length_a   1.000
_cell.length_b   1.000
_cell.length_c   1.000
_cell.angle_alpha   90.00
_cell.angle_beta   90.00
_cell.angle_gamma   90.00
#
_symmetry.space_group_name_H-M   'P 1'
#
loop_
_entity.id
_entity.type
_entity.pdbx_description
1 polymer ?
#
loop_
_entity_poly.entity_id
_entity_poly.type
_entity_poly.pdbx_seq_one_letter_code
_entity_poly.pdbx_strand_id
1 'polypeptide(L)'
;MAVTMFRAALRGWRTGVQQGCGLRLLSQTQGPPDYPSFVESVDEYQFVERLLPATRIPDPPKHEHYPTPSGWQPPRDPPPNLQLPVPGSPTWSLP
;
A
#
# COMPACT_ATOMS: atom_id res chain seq x y z
N MET A 1 77.71 5.84 51.11
CA MET A 1 77.49 4.76 50.13
C MET A 1 76.68 3.66 50.80
N ALA A 2 75.37 3.59 50.55
CA ALA A 2 74.54 2.46 50.96
C ALA A 2 73.20 2.51 50.21
N VAL A 3 72.83 1.36 49.70
CA VAL A 3 71.69 1.02 48.85
C VAL A 3 70.39 1.07 49.66
N THR A 4 69.31 1.62 49.10
CA THR A 4 67.97 0.96 49.07
C THR A 4 66.93 1.76 48.27
N MET A 5 66.33 1.04 47.30
CA MET A 5 64.89 0.98 46.99
C MET A 5 64.15 2.25 46.53
N PHE A 6 63.95 2.40 45.21
CA PHE A 6 62.74 2.99 44.62
C PHE A 6 62.48 2.32 43.26
N ARG A 7 61.58 1.32 43.21
CA ARG A 7 60.16 1.41 42.84
C ARG A 7 59.89 1.99 41.44
N ALA A 8 59.39 1.07 40.59
CA ALA A 8 58.38 1.26 39.55
C ALA A 8 58.69 2.22 38.39
N ALA A 9 59.02 1.64 37.24
CA ALA A 9 58.62 2.18 35.95
C ALA A 9 58.05 1.04 35.10
N LEU A 10 56.77 1.17 34.78
CA LEU A 10 55.95 0.25 33.99
C LEU A 10 56.59 -0.03 32.62
N ARG A 11 57.36 -1.12 32.51
CA ARG A 11 57.75 -1.68 31.21
C ARG A 11 56.63 -2.58 30.70
N GLY A 12 55.66 -1.95 30.06
CA GLY A 12 54.52 -2.62 29.44
C GLY A 12 54.10 -1.96 28.15
N TRP A 13 55.05 -1.49 27.34
CA TRP A 13 54.79 -1.07 25.95
C TRP A 13 54.55 -2.34 25.12
N ARG A 14 53.39 -2.98 25.30
CA ARG A 14 52.87 -3.92 24.32
C ARG A 14 52.14 -3.08 23.28
N THR A 15 52.84 -2.86 22.18
CA THR A 15 52.30 -2.47 20.88
C THR A 15 51.27 -3.52 20.46
N GLY A 16 50.08 -3.39 21.02
CA GLY A 16 48.92 -4.18 20.68
C GLY A 16 48.32 -3.68 19.38
N VAL A 17 48.32 -4.58 18.40
CA VAL A 17 47.39 -4.58 17.26
C VAL A 17 47.69 -3.55 16.18
N GLN A 18 48.62 -3.99 15.34
CA GLN A 18 48.58 -3.90 13.87
C GLN A 18 47.33 -3.21 13.30
N GLN A 19 47.60 -2.17 12.51
CA GLN A 19 46.63 -1.53 11.63
C GLN A 19 46.09 -2.54 10.61
N GLY A 20 44.96 -3.15 10.95
CA GLY A 20 44.07 -3.72 9.97
C GLY A 20 43.11 -2.64 9.51
N CYS A 21 43.53 -1.77 8.59
CA CYS A 21 42.58 -1.17 7.65
C CYS A 21 41.98 -2.32 6.82
N GLY A 22 41.07 -3.08 7.43
CA GLY A 22 40.22 -4.01 6.73
C GLY A 22 39.25 -3.17 5.92
N LEU A 23 39.70 -2.68 4.77
CA LEU A 23 38.83 -2.20 3.72
C LEU A 23 37.88 -3.35 3.41
N ARG A 24 36.67 -3.33 4.00
CA ARG A 24 35.53 -4.09 3.49
C ARG A 24 35.14 -3.43 2.18
N LEU A 25 35.97 -3.59 1.16
CA LEU A 25 35.65 -3.28 -0.23
C LEU A 25 34.98 -4.52 -0.83
N LEU A 26 33.79 -4.86 -0.32
CA LEU A 26 32.95 -5.92 -0.91
C LEU A 26 31.48 -5.50 -0.91
N SER A 27 31.20 -4.27 -1.34
CA SER A 27 29.84 -3.84 -1.64
C SER A 27 29.70 -3.13 -2.99
N GLN A 28 30.80 -2.94 -3.74
CA GLN A 28 30.81 -2.11 -4.96
C GLN A 28 31.12 -2.88 -6.25
N THR A 29 30.72 -4.15 -6.35
CA THR A 29 30.75 -4.85 -7.64
C THR A 29 29.57 -5.79 -7.81
N GLN A 30 28.40 -5.42 -7.27
CA GLN A 30 27.17 -5.95 -7.83
C GLN A 30 26.91 -5.09 -9.08
N GLY A 31 27.21 -5.64 -10.26
CA GLY A 31 26.78 -5.03 -11.52
C GLY A 31 25.26 -4.80 -11.53
N PRO A 32 24.73 -4.02 -12.48
CA PRO A 32 23.28 -3.86 -12.62
C PRO A 32 22.61 -5.25 -12.59
N PRO A 33 21.54 -5.45 -11.81
CA PRO A 33 20.86 -6.73 -11.79
C PRO A 33 20.44 -7.10 -13.21
N ASP A 34 20.75 -8.31 -13.62
CA ASP A 34 20.37 -8.83 -14.94
C ASP A 34 18.87 -9.13 -14.92
N TYR A 35 18.06 -8.11 -15.21
CA TYR A 35 16.61 -8.23 -15.26
C TYR A 35 16.19 -8.83 -16.61
N PRO A 36 15.25 -9.79 -16.61
CA PRO A 36 14.72 -10.30 -17.87
C PRO A 36 13.98 -9.20 -18.63
N SER A 37 14.02 -9.26 -19.96
CA SER A 37 13.22 -8.39 -20.82
C SER A 37 11.73 -8.64 -20.58
N PHE A 38 10.92 -7.60 -20.62
CA PHE A 38 9.47 -7.69 -20.57
C PHE A 38 8.84 -7.08 -21.82
N VAL A 39 7.60 -7.47 -22.10
CA VAL A 39 6.77 -6.89 -23.16
C VAL A 39 5.53 -6.32 -22.48
N GLU A 40 5.25 -5.04 -22.71
CA GLU A 40 4.05 -4.40 -22.21
C GLU A 40 2.87 -4.72 -23.13
N SER A 41 1.75 -5.13 -22.54
CA SER A 41 0.51 -5.41 -23.25
C SER A 41 -0.65 -4.59 -22.68
N VAL A 42 -1.56 -4.17 -23.57
CA VAL A 42 -2.73 -3.36 -23.20
C VAL A 42 -4.00 -4.23 -23.14
N ASP A 43 -4.03 -5.33 -23.89
CA ASP A 43 -5.21 -6.18 -24.03
C ASP A 43 -5.67 -6.82 -22.70
N GLU A 44 -4.73 -7.15 -21.82
CA GLU A 44 -5.03 -7.69 -20.49
C GLU A 44 -5.44 -6.63 -19.47
N TYR A 45 -5.27 -5.33 -19.77
CA TYR A 45 -5.57 -4.26 -18.83
C TYR A 45 -7.08 -4.13 -18.54
N GLN A 46 -7.94 -4.61 -19.44
CA GLN A 46 -9.40 -4.65 -19.25
C GLN A 46 -9.84 -5.39 -17.97
N PHE A 47 -9.03 -6.35 -17.49
CA PHE A 47 -9.32 -7.08 -16.25
C PHE A 47 -9.04 -6.23 -15.01
N VAL A 48 -8.06 -5.31 -15.10
CA VAL A 48 -7.72 -4.37 -14.04
C VAL A 48 -8.79 -3.28 -13.92
N GLU A 49 -9.33 -2.80 -15.04
CA GLU A 49 -10.38 -1.77 -15.05
C GLU A 49 -11.62 -2.18 -14.25
N ARG A 50 -11.99 -3.48 -14.30
CA ARG A 50 -13.14 -4.03 -13.56
C ARG A 50 -12.95 -4.07 -12.05
N LEU A 51 -11.71 -3.95 -11.56
CA LEU A 51 -11.39 -3.91 -10.13
C LEU A 51 -11.47 -2.51 -9.56
N LEU A 52 -11.46 -1.48 -10.41
CA LEU A 52 -11.59 -0.11 -9.96
C LEU A 52 -13.00 0.11 -9.39
N PRO A 53 -13.13 0.65 -8.17
CA PRO A 53 -14.44 0.86 -7.58
C PRO A 53 -15.21 1.92 -8.37
N ALA A 54 -16.50 1.70 -8.55
CA ALA A 54 -17.39 2.70 -9.10
C ALA A 54 -17.50 3.89 -8.13
N THR A 55 -17.34 5.11 -8.66
CA THR A 55 -17.42 6.35 -7.87
C THR A 55 -18.85 6.81 -7.61
N ARG A 56 -19.79 6.37 -8.45
CA ARG A 56 -21.21 6.72 -8.38
C ARG A 56 -22.05 5.45 -8.21
N ILE A 57 -23.08 5.54 -7.36
CA ILE A 57 -24.09 4.49 -7.24
C ILE A 57 -24.84 4.39 -8.58
N PRO A 58 -24.92 3.20 -9.19
CA PRO A 58 -25.64 3.03 -10.45
C PRO A 58 -27.14 3.24 -10.25
N ASP A 59 -27.79 3.72 -11.30
CA ASP A 59 -29.25 3.80 -11.34
C ASP A 59 -29.83 2.37 -11.37
N PRO A 60 -31.00 2.12 -10.75
CA PRO A 60 -31.55 0.79 -10.65
C PRO A 60 -31.97 0.27 -12.04
N PRO A 61 -31.77 -1.02 -12.32
CA PRO A 61 -32.17 -1.60 -13.60
C PRO A 61 -33.70 -1.53 -13.77
N LYS A 62 -34.14 -1.33 -15.02
CA LYS A 62 -35.56 -1.37 -15.37
C LYS A 62 -36.01 -2.83 -15.47
N HIS A 63 -37.06 -3.17 -14.74
CA HIS A 63 -37.72 -4.47 -14.82
C HIS A 63 -39.10 -4.35 -15.47
N GLU A 64 -39.52 -5.40 -16.18
CA GLU A 64 -40.86 -5.49 -16.79
C GLU A 64 -41.97 -5.57 -15.74
N HIS A 65 -41.70 -6.27 -14.64
CA HIS A 65 -42.65 -6.52 -13.56
C HIS A 65 -42.09 -6.00 -12.23
N TYR A 66 -42.94 -5.29 -11.49
CA TYR A 66 -42.68 -4.83 -10.13
C TYR A 66 -43.77 -5.34 -9.17
N PRO A 67 -43.47 -5.53 -7.88
CA PRO A 67 -42.14 -5.40 -7.26
C PRO A 67 -41.16 -6.47 -7.77
N THR A 68 -39.87 -6.19 -7.66
CA THR A 68 -38.83 -7.19 -7.95
C THR A 68 -38.93 -8.36 -6.95
N PRO A 69 -38.27 -9.51 -7.19
CA PRO A 69 -38.25 -10.61 -6.22
C PRO A 69 -37.71 -10.23 -4.83
N SER A 70 -36.89 -9.18 -4.73
CA SER A 70 -36.42 -8.61 -3.46
C SER A 70 -37.45 -7.70 -2.76
N GLY A 71 -38.60 -7.46 -3.39
CA GLY A 71 -39.65 -6.55 -2.90
C GLY A 71 -39.42 -5.09 -3.25
N TRP A 72 -38.36 -4.75 -3.99
CA TRP A 72 -38.07 -3.36 -4.36
C TRP A 72 -39.02 -2.85 -5.45
N GLN A 73 -39.43 -1.58 -5.32
CA GLN A 73 -40.28 -0.89 -6.28
C GLN A 73 -39.80 0.56 -6.46
N PRO A 74 -39.68 1.06 -7.71
CA PRO A 74 -39.32 2.45 -7.94
C PRO A 74 -40.42 3.42 -7.47
N PRO A 75 -40.07 4.69 -7.20
CA PRO A 75 -41.05 5.75 -6.97
C PRO A 75 -42.04 5.88 -8.14
N ARG A 76 -43.25 6.38 -7.87
CA ARG A 76 -44.26 6.63 -8.89
C ARG A 76 -43.94 7.90 -9.67
N ASP A 77 -44.02 7.80 -11.00
CA ASP A 77 -43.97 8.94 -11.92
C ASP A 77 -45.32 9.07 -12.64
N PRO A 78 -46.02 10.23 -12.57
CA PRO A 78 -45.63 11.45 -11.85
C PRO A 78 -45.72 11.30 -10.32
N PRO A 79 -44.97 12.12 -9.57
CA PRO A 79 -45.02 12.09 -8.12
C PRO A 79 -46.43 12.47 -7.62
N PRO A 80 -46.90 11.87 -6.50
CA PRO A 80 -48.21 12.17 -5.96
C PRO A 80 -48.27 13.65 -5.51
N ASN A 81 -49.43 14.30 -5.73
CA ASN A 81 -49.66 15.68 -5.31
C ASN A 81 -49.84 15.76 -3.77
N LEU A 82 -48.71 15.73 -3.06
CA LEU A 82 -48.62 15.84 -1.62
C LEU A 82 -47.95 17.16 -1.25
N GLN A 83 -48.34 17.74 -0.12
CA GLN A 83 -47.76 19.00 0.38
C GLN A 83 -46.26 18.88 0.68
N LEU A 84 -45.77 17.68 1.00
CA LEU A 84 -44.35 17.40 1.22
C LEU A 84 -43.98 16.01 0.62
N PRO A 85 -43.22 15.96 -0.49
CA PRO A 85 -42.69 14.70 -1.01
C PRO A 85 -41.53 14.20 -0.14
N VAL A 86 -41.49 12.89 0.10
CA VAL A 86 -40.38 12.24 0.83
C VAL A 86 -39.33 11.78 -0.19
N PRO A 87 -38.07 12.26 -0.11
CA PRO A 87 -37.00 11.80 -0.99
C PRO A 87 -36.52 10.40 -0.59
N GLY A 88 -36.11 9.60 -1.57
CA GLY A 88 -35.45 8.31 -1.32
C GLY A 88 -34.00 8.46 -0.84
N SER A 89 -33.42 7.37 -0.34
CA SER A 89 -32.00 7.29 -0.02
C SER A 89 -31.13 7.22 -1.29
N PRO A 90 -29.81 7.51 -1.21
CA PRO A 90 -28.88 7.29 -2.32
C PRO A 90 -28.82 5.83 -2.80
N THR A 91 -29.26 4.89 -1.97
CA THR A 91 -29.34 3.46 -2.26
C THR A 91 -30.71 3.02 -2.79
N TRP A 92 -31.54 3.97 -3.23
CA TRP A 92 -32.87 3.74 -3.81
C TRP A 92 -33.87 3.07 -2.84
N SER A 93 -33.63 3.18 -1.54
CA SER A 93 -34.53 2.68 -0.50
C SER A 93 -35.33 3.84 0.10
N LEU A 94 -36.41 3.53 0.81
CA LEU A 94 -37.09 4.53 1.64
C LEU A 94 -36.15 4.95 2.79
N PRO A 95 -36.15 6.23 3.19
CA PRO A 95 -35.37 6.71 4.32
C PRO A 95 -35.80 6.08 5.66
#